data_AF-A0A7J5EKW1-F1
#
_entry.id   AF-A0A7J5EKW1-F1
#
_cell.length_a   1.000
_cell.length_b   1.000
_cell.length_c   1.000
_cell.angle_alpha   90.00
_cell.angle_beta   90.00
_cell.angle_gamma   90.00
#
_symmetry.space_group_name_H-M   'P 1'
#
loop_
_entity.id
_entity.type
_entity.pdbx_description
1 polymer ?
#
loop_
_entity_poly.entity_id
_entity_poly.type
_entity_poly.pdbx_seq_one_letter_code
_entity_poly.pdbx_strand_id
1 'polypeptide(L)'
;MGLTQCTTENAGVITTMFREMISRGFCFDDGLLFVIDGGLGLRKAIEEVFGEYAVIQRCQVHKLRNVLDHQPENARPEWRKLLKQLFSCDDYKHARAMADELIARLRKINPAAAASLNEGIEDVLTLTRLGLRSVFGRSFGTTNVIESANSAIARRTRHVTRWSTGDQRLRWSALALFDAEQSWRRVHNYKRLLMLHRAIVNEVNNRIQNNQTKAIVSRFSTRKRT
;
A
#
# COMPACT_ATOMS: atom_id res chain seq x y z
N MET A 1 -18.48 7.53 -2.78
CA MET A 1 -17.25 8.31 -2.52
C MET A 1 -17.23 8.73 -1.05
N GLY A 2 -16.10 8.60 -0.36
CA GLY A 2 -15.89 9.10 1.00
C GLY A 2 -14.83 10.19 0.98
N LEU A 3 -15.08 11.32 1.65
CA LEU A 3 -14.12 12.40 1.84
C LEU A 3 -14.18 12.85 3.29
N THR A 4 -13.02 12.94 3.92
CA THR A 4 -12.89 13.38 5.30
C THR A 4 -11.80 14.43 5.38
N GLN A 5 -12.10 15.57 6.01
CA GLN A 5 -11.09 16.58 6.26
C GLN A 5 -10.25 16.17 7.48
N CYS A 6 -8.92 16.25 7.34
CA CYS A 6 -8.00 16.03 8.45
C CYS A 6 -6.83 17.03 8.37
N THR A 7 -6.18 17.28 9.51
CA THR A 7 -4.99 18.14 9.62
C THR A 7 -3.67 17.39 9.37
N THR A 8 -3.65 16.07 9.58
CA THR A 8 -2.51 15.14 9.33
C THR A 8 -3.01 13.73 8.97
N GLU A 9 -2.12 12.77 8.68
CA GLU A 9 -2.47 11.33 8.60
C GLU A 9 -2.82 10.74 9.98
N ASN A 10 -3.86 11.27 10.62
CA ASN A 10 -4.33 10.78 11.90
C ASN A 10 -5.07 9.45 11.71
N ALA A 11 -4.49 8.36 12.23
CA ALA A 11 -5.07 7.03 12.17
C ALA A 11 -6.53 7.00 12.66
N GLY A 12 -6.87 7.74 13.72
CA GLY A 12 -8.24 7.76 14.26
C GLY A 12 -9.27 8.34 13.29
N VAL A 13 -8.90 9.39 12.52
CA VAL A 13 -9.79 9.99 11.52
C VAL A 13 -9.99 9.04 10.34
N ILE A 14 -8.92 8.37 9.90
CA ILE A 14 -8.97 7.38 8.81
C ILE A 14 -9.79 6.15 9.23
N THR A 15 -9.58 5.65 10.45
CA THR A 15 -10.36 4.55 11.04
C THR A 15 -11.86 4.89 11.06
N THR A 16 -12.20 6.11 11.48
CA THR A 16 -13.60 6.58 11.49
C THR A 16 -14.19 6.57 10.07
N MET A 17 -13.45 7.08 9.09
CA MET A 17 -13.86 7.07 7.68
C MET A 17 -14.11 5.64 7.15
N PHE A 18 -13.23 4.69 7.48
CA PHE A 18 -13.43 3.29 7.07
C PHE A 18 -14.66 2.66 7.73
N ARG A 19 -14.89 2.89 9.03
CA ARG A 19 -16.09 2.42 9.73
C ARG A 19 -17.37 3.01 9.13
N GLU A 20 -17.37 4.30 8.78
CA GLU A 20 -18.48 4.93 8.07
C GLU A 20 -18.72 4.32 6.69
N MET A 21 -17.66 3.95 5.97
CA MET A 21 -17.78 3.26 4.69
C MET A 21 -18.44 1.88 4.86
N ILE A 22 -18.03 1.12 5.87
CA ILE A 22 -18.64 -0.18 6.21
C ILE A 22 -20.11 -0.01 6.62
N SER A 23 -20.42 0.99 7.45
CA SER A 23 -21.81 1.27 7.88
C SER A 23 -22.76 1.59 6.73
N ARG A 24 -22.22 2.05 5.58
CA ARG A 24 -22.95 2.32 4.34
C ARG A 24 -23.05 1.10 3.41
N GLY A 25 -22.64 -0.09 3.87
CA GLY A 25 -22.77 -1.34 3.14
C GLY A 25 -21.54 -1.79 2.35
N PHE A 26 -20.36 -1.25 2.63
CA PHE A 26 -19.13 -1.74 2.00
C PHE A 26 -18.72 -3.10 2.60
N CYS A 27 -18.90 -4.17 1.82
CA CYS A 27 -18.50 -5.53 2.15
C CYS A 27 -17.04 -5.78 1.78
N PHE A 28 -16.30 -6.47 2.66
CA PHE A 28 -14.89 -6.80 2.50
C PHE A 28 -14.59 -8.26 2.86
N ASP A 29 -15.61 -9.12 2.94
CA ASP A 29 -15.50 -10.50 3.40
C ASP A 29 -14.56 -11.36 2.54
N ASP A 30 -14.42 -11.00 1.26
CA ASP A 30 -13.49 -11.63 0.31
C ASP A 30 -12.04 -11.08 0.40
N GLY A 31 -11.81 -10.08 1.25
CA GLY A 31 -10.53 -9.39 1.35
C GLY A 31 -10.36 -8.22 0.39
N LEU A 32 -9.37 -7.39 0.68
CA LEU A 32 -9.06 -6.17 -0.07
C LEU A 32 -7.56 -6.03 -0.32
N LEU A 33 -7.20 -5.61 -1.53
CA LEU A 33 -5.86 -5.11 -1.83
C LEU A 33 -5.79 -3.60 -1.58
N PHE A 34 -5.03 -3.19 -0.57
CA PHE A 34 -4.71 -1.81 -0.30
C PHE A 34 -3.39 -1.43 -0.96
N VAL A 35 -3.41 -0.44 -1.87
CA VAL A 35 -2.18 0.11 -2.47
C VAL A 35 -1.86 1.45 -1.81
N ILE A 36 -0.77 1.50 -1.03
CA ILE A 36 -0.41 2.66 -0.20
C ILE A 36 1.04 3.11 -0.46
N ASP A 37 1.37 4.35 -0.15
CA ASP A 37 2.73 4.90 -0.24
C ASP A 37 3.64 4.51 0.94
N GLY A 38 3.03 4.20 2.09
CA GLY A 38 3.71 3.82 3.33
C GLY A 38 3.43 4.75 4.51
N GLY A 39 2.44 5.63 4.43
CA GLY A 39 1.96 6.41 5.57
C GLY A 39 1.59 5.54 6.78
N LEU A 40 2.22 5.79 7.93
CA LEU A 40 2.03 4.99 9.15
C LEU A 40 0.60 5.08 9.68
N GLY A 41 -0.02 6.26 9.59
CA GLY A 41 -1.39 6.47 10.06
C GLY A 41 -2.40 5.67 9.25
N LEU A 42 -2.25 5.65 7.92
CA LEU A 42 -3.09 4.87 7.03
C LEU A 42 -2.89 3.36 7.23
N ARG A 43 -1.64 2.90 7.35
CA ARG A 43 -1.34 1.49 7.64
C ARG A 43 -2.04 1.04 8.92
N LYS A 44 -1.86 1.79 10.01
CA LYS A 44 -2.47 1.47 11.31
C LYS A 44 -3.99 1.40 11.22
N ALA A 45 -4.63 2.34 10.53
CA ALA A 45 -6.07 2.34 10.35
C ALA A 45 -6.57 1.14 9.50
N ILE A 46 -5.82 0.75 8.47
CA ILE A 46 -6.13 -0.43 7.66
C ILE A 46 -6.08 -1.70 8.52
N GLU A 47 -4.98 -1.88 9.26
CA GLU A 47 -4.77 -3.04 10.12
C GLU A 47 -5.82 -3.10 11.25
N GLU A 48 -6.19 -1.96 11.83
CA GLU A 48 -7.23 -1.88 12.88
C GLU A 48 -8.63 -2.24 12.38
N VAL A 49 -9.01 -1.79 11.18
CA VAL A 49 -10.39 -1.95 10.69
C VAL A 49 -10.58 -3.26 9.93
N PHE A 50 -9.61 -3.67 9.12
CA PHE A 50 -9.76 -4.79 8.20
C PHE A 50 -8.94 -6.03 8.63
N GLY A 51 -7.93 -5.87 9.48
CA GLY A 51 -7.14 -6.98 10.02
C GLY A 51 -6.65 -7.95 8.95
N GLU A 52 -6.98 -9.23 9.10
CA GLU A 52 -6.57 -10.32 8.19
C GLU A 52 -7.10 -10.18 6.76
N TYR A 53 -8.19 -9.43 6.57
CA TYR A 53 -8.78 -9.16 5.26
C TYR A 53 -7.98 -8.12 4.46
N ALA A 54 -7.02 -7.42 5.08
CA ALA A 54 -6.18 -6.43 4.41
C ALA A 54 -4.91 -7.05 3.81
N VAL A 55 -4.85 -7.07 2.48
CA VAL A 55 -3.62 -7.37 1.72
C VAL A 55 -2.98 -6.05 1.31
N ILE A 56 -1.80 -5.74 1.84
CA ILE A 56 -1.17 -4.43 1.63
C ILE A 56 -0.08 -4.54 0.57
N GLN A 57 -0.20 -3.72 -0.48
CA GLN A 57 0.86 -3.45 -1.45
C GLN A 57 1.41 -2.04 -1.24
N ARG A 58 2.71 -1.93 -0.99
CA ARG A 58 3.38 -0.64 -0.87
C ARG A 58 3.93 -0.16 -2.21
N CYS A 59 3.83 1.14 -2.47
CA CYS A 59 4.32 1.77 -3.68
C CYS A 59 5.83 1.57 -3.86
N GLN A 60 6.22 0.95 -4.97
CA GLN A 60 7.61 0.70 -5.33
C GLN A 60 8.39 1.99 -5.59
N VAL A 61 7.72 3.02 -6.13
CA VAL A 61 8.35 4.32 -6.40
C VAL A 61 8.73 5.04 -5.11
N HIS A 62 7.80 5.08 -4.15
CA HIS A 62 8.06 5.67 -2.84
C HIS A 62 9.13 4.89 -2.07
N LYS A 63 9.07 3.56 -2.05
CA LYS A 63 10.12 2.77 -1.41
C LYS A 63 11.49 3.00 -2.04
N LEU A 64 11.55 3.05 -3.38
CA LEU A 64 12.79 3.34 -4.10
C LEU A 64 13.33 4.71 -3.72
N ARG A 65 12.50 5.76 -3.69
CA ARG A 65 12.91 7.11 -3.28
C ARG A 65 13.46 7.10 -1.85
N ASN A 66 12.73 6.50 -0.90
CA ASN A 66 13.15 6.43 0.50
C ASN A 66 14.54 5.78 0.68
N VAL A 67 14.86 4.74 -0.10
CA VAL A 67 16.19 4.11 -0.03
C VAL A 67 17.26 4.98 -0.68
N LEU A 68 16.95 5.62 -1.83
CA LEU A 68 17.90 6.48 -2.54
C LEU A 68 18.22 7.79 -1.81
N ASP A 69 17.30 8.31 -0.99
CA ASP A 69 17.52 9.53 -0.20
C ASP A 69 18.65 9.36 0.82
N HIS A 70 18.94 8.12 1.23
CA HIS A 70 20.08 7.78 2.08
C HIS A 70 21.40 7.59 1.31
N GLN A 71 21.39 7.68 -0.03
CA GLN A 71 22.56 7.45 -0.87
C GLN A 71 23.11 8.76 -1.46
N PRO A 72 24.45 8.87 -1.62
CA PRO A 72 25.05 9.99 -2.32
C PRO A 72 24.63 9.99 -3.80
N GLU A 73 24.53 11.18 -4.40
CA GLU A 73 24.05 11.42 -5.77
C GLU A 73 24.67 10.48 -6.81
N ASN A 74 25.98 10.26 -6.74
CA ASN A 74 26.75 9.42 -7.66
C ASN A 74 26.40 7.92 -7.57
N ALA A 75 25.97 7.42 -6.42
CA ALA A 75 25.59 6.02 -6.22
C ALA A 75 24.12 5.74 -6.54
N ARG A 76 23.27 6.77 -6.62
CA ARG A 76 21.83 6.63 -6.87
C ARG A 76 21.48 5.87 -8.16
N PRO A 77 22.18 6.05 -9.30
CA PRO A 77 21.87 5.31 -10.53
C PRO A 77 22.02 3.79 -10.39
N GLU A 78 23.10 3.32 -9.74
CA GLU A 78 23.35 1.90 -9.52
C GLU A 78 22.27 1.29 -8.62
N TRP A 79 22.02 1.91 -7.46
CA TRP A 79 20.99 1.44 -6.53
C TRP A 79 19.59 1.46 -7.13
N ARG A 80 19.27 2.46 -7.94
CA ARG A 80 18.00 2.52 -8.67
C ARG A 80 17.85 1.33 -9.61
N LYS A 81 18.91 0.93 -10.32
CA LYS A 81 18.89 -0.24 -11.21
C LYS A 81 18.65 -1.53 -10.42
N LEU A 82 19.41 -1.75 -9.35
CA LEU A 82 19.28 -2.94 -8.50
C LEU A 82 17.88 -3.06 -7.87
N LEU A 83 17.36 -1.97 -7.31
CA LEU A 83 16.02 -1.96 -6.71
C LEU A 83 14.93 -2.18 -7.76
N LYS A 84 15.07 -1.63 -8.97
CA LYS A 84 14.15 -1.91 -10.07
C LYS A 84 14.21 -3.37 -10.52
N GLN A 85 15.38 -3.99 -10.53
CA GLN A 85 15.54 -5.41 -10.84
C GLN A 85 14.84 -6.28 -9.80
N LEU A 86 15.08 -6.02 -8.51
CA LEU A 86 14.37 -6.65 -7.39
C LEU A 86 12.85 -6.48 -7.56
N PHE A 87 12.41 -5.24 -7.71
CA PHE A 87 11.03 -4.92 -8.02
C PHE A 87 10.72 -5.20 -9.49
N SER A 88 11.28 -6.20 -10.17
CA SER A 88 10.81 -6.70 -11.47
C SER A 88 10.66 -8.21 -11.49
N CYS A 89 11.15 -8.89 -10.45
CA CYS A 89 11.01 -10.32 -10.27
C CYS A 89 9.54 -10.75 -10.16
N ASP A 90 9.21 -11.81 -10.88
CA ASP A 90 7.92 -12.51 -10.81
C ASP A 90 7.93 -13.67 -9.79
N ASP A 91 9.10 -14.24 -9.49
CA ASP A 91 9.24 -15.26 -8.44
C ASP A 91 9.54 -14.61 -7.08
N TYR A 92 8.69 -14.92 -6.10
CA TYR A 92 8.78 -14.35 -4.76
C TYR A 92 10.02 -14.82 -3.99
N LYS A 93 10.40 -16.10 -4.10
CA LYS A 93 11.55 -16.64 -3.36
C LYS A 93 12.84 -16.00 -3.83
N HIS A 94 12.99 -15.87 -5.14
CA HIS A 94 14.11 -15.19 -5.77
C HIS A 94 14.14 -13.69 -5.43
N ALA A 95 12.98 -13.00 -5.49
CA ALA A 95 12.89 -11.60 -5.09
C ALA A 95 13.30 -11.41 -3.62
N ARG A 96 12.85 -12.29 -2.72
CA ARG A 96 13.18 -12.22 -1.31
C ARG A 96 14.68 -12.43 -1.07
N ALA A 97 15.29 -13.45 -1.69
CA ALA A 97 16.72 -13.69 -1.59
C ALA A 97 17.54 -12.49 -2.10
N MET A 98 17.16 -11.93 -3.25
CA MET A 98 17.79 -10.72 -3.78
C MET A 98 17.62 -9.52 -2.83
N ALA A 99 16.47 -9.37 -2.20
CA ALA A 99 16.26 -8.31 -1.22
C ALA A 99 17.19 -8.48 -0.01
N ASP A 100 17.34 -9.70 0.52
CA ASP A 100 18.22 -9.98 1.65
C ASP A 100 19.69 -9.67 1.33
N GLU A 101 20.15 -10.01 0.13
CA GLU A 101 21.48 -9.63 -0.37
C GLU A 101 21.65 -8.12 -0.46
N LEU A 102 20.68 -7.41 -1.05
CA LEU A 102 20.73 -5.95 -1.16
C LEU A 102 20.68 -5.26 0.20
N ILE A 103 19.89 -5.77 1.15
CA ILE A 103 19.84 -5.29 2.53
C ILE A 103 21.19 -5.48 3.21
N ALA A 104 21.82 -6.65 3.05
CA ALA A 104 23.15 -6.93 3.60
C ALA A 104 24.23 -6.00 3.00
N ARG A 105 24.16 -5.74 1.69
CA ARG A 105 25.07 -4.79 1.01
C ARG A 105 24.82 -3.36 1.49
N LEU A 106 23.57 -2.91 1.59
CA LEU A 106 23.22 -1.59 2.12
C LEU A 106 23.70 -1.44 3.55
N ARG A 107 23.58 -2.47 4.40
CA ARG A 107 23.97 -2.39 5.82
C ARG A 107 25.44 -2.04 6.01
N LYS A 108 26.32 -2.49 5.10
CA LYS A 108 27.75 -2.16 5.10
C LYS A 108 28.03 -0.71 4.70
N ILE A 109 27.14 -0.09 3.92
CA ILE A 109 27.31 1.27 3.37
C ILE A 109 26.57 2.30 4.24
N ASN A 110 25.29 2.03 4.51
CA ASN A 110 24.41 2.87 5.30
C ASN A 110 23.35 1.99 6.02
N PRO A 111 23.44 1.82 7.34
CA PRO A 111 22.49 1.01 8.09
C PRO A 111 21.05 1.56 8.07
N ALA A 112 20.88 2.88 7.98
CA ALA A 112 19.55 3.49 7.86
C ALA A 112 18.89 3.17 6.51
N ALA A 113 19.66 3.15 5.41
CA ALA A 113 19.16 2.72 4.10
C ALA A 113 18.73 1.25 4.11
N ALA A 114 19.49 0.38 4.78
CA ALA A 114 19.16 -1.03 4.94
C ALA A 114 17.87 -1.22 5.76
N ALA A 115 17.72 -0.49 6.86
CA ALA A 115 16.50 -0.48 7.66
C ALA A 115 15.30 0.04 6.84
N SER A 116 15.52 1.12 6.08
CA SER A 116 14.53 1.71 5.17
C SER A 116 14.07 0.70 4.11
N LEU A 117 14.95 -0.10 3.51
CA LEU A 117 14.53 -1.16 2.59
C LEU A 117 13.77 -2.28 3.32
N ASN A 118 14.31 -2.76 4.44
CA ASN A 118 13.78 -3.91 5.19
C ASN A 118 12.39 -3.68 5.78
N GLU A 119 12.08 -2.49 6.30
CA GLU A 119 10.83 -2.21 7.03
C GLU A 119 9.55 -2.45 6.21
N GLY A 120 9.62 -2.46 4.88
CA GLY A 120 8.43 -2.58 4.03
C GLY A 120 8.62 -3.42 2.79
N ILE A 121 9.65 -4.27 2.77
CA ILE A 121 9.96 -5.09 1.60
C ILE A 121 8.85 -6.11 1.31
N GLU A 122 8.25 -6.70 2.35
CA GLU A 122 7.15 -7.67 2.23
C GLU A 122 5.93 -7.04 1.55
N ASP A 123 5.57 -5.82 1.96
CA ASP A 123 4.46 -5.08 1.35
C ASP A 123 4.79 -4.66 -0.09
N VAL A 124 6.05 -4.35 -0.39
CA VAL A 124 6.48 -4.02 -1.76
C VAL A 124 6.44 -5.23 -2.68
N LEU A 125 6.71 -6.43 -2.15
CA LEU A 125 6.70 -7.69 -2.90
C LEU A 125 5.34 -8.40 -2.88
N THR A 126 4.29 -7.80 -2.32
CA THR A 126 2.98 -8.45 -2.21
C THR A 126 2.41 -8.89 -3.56
N LEU A 127 2.47 -8.07 -4.61
CA LEU A 127 2.03 -8.50 -5.95
C LEU A 127 2.86 -9.67 -6.51
N THR A 128 4.17 -9.73 -6.21
CA THR A 128 5.03 -10.85 -6.61
C THR A 128 4.64 -12.12 -5.83
N ARG A 129 4.39 -11.98 -4.52
CA ARG A 129 3.94 -13.08 -3.65
C ARG A 129 2.59 -13.66 -4.07
N LEU A 130 1.69 -12.82 -4.58
CA LEU A 130 0.40 -13.24 -5.14
C LEU A 130 0.49 -13.78 -6.58
N GLY A 131 1.66 -13.76 -7.21
CA GLY A 131 1.83 -14.17 -8.62
C GLY A 131 1.16 -13.22 -9.62
N LEU A 132 0.89 -11.98 -9.22
CA LEU A 132 0.15 -10.98 -9.99
C LEU A 132 1.02 -9.91 -10.63
N ARG A 133 2.33 -10.00 -10.42
CA ARG A 133 3.29 -8.94 -10.72
C ARG A 133 3.35 -8.57 -12.19
N SER A 134 3.56 -9.55 -13.06
CA SER A 134 3.59 -9.38 -14.52
C SER A 134 2.28 -8.82 -15.10
N VAL A 135 1.14 -9.06 -14.43
CA VAL A 135 -0.17 -8.67 -14.93
C VAL A 135 -0.62 -7.30 -14.41
N PHE A 136 -0.46 -7.04 -13.12
CA PHE A 136 -0.99 -5.84 -12.47
C PHE A 136 0.07 -4.89 -11.92
N GLY A 137 1.37 -5.25 -11.99
CA GLY A 137 2.47 -4.44 -11.46
C GLY A 137 2.50 -3.01 -11.98
N ARG A 138 2.04 -2.78 -13.22
CA ARG A 138 1.94 -1.43 -13.80
C ARG A 138 0.96 -0.53 -13.05
N SER A 139 -0.18 -1.07 -12.62
CA SER A 139 -1.24 -0.29 -11.97
C SER A 139 -1.14 -0.30 -10.45
N PHE A 140 -0.82 -1.45 -9.85
CA PHE A 140 -0.82 -1.60 -8.39
C PHE A 140 0.58 -1.58 -7.76
N GLY A 141 1.65 -1.59 -8.56
CA GLY A 141 3.01 -1.39 -8.04
C GLY A 141 3.31 0.07 -7.69
N THR A 142 2.44 1.01 -8.06
CA THR A 142 2.63 2.45 -7.86
C THR A 142 1.36 3.12 -7.32
N THR A 143 1.51 4.33 -6.78
CA THR A 143 0.42 5.19 -6.31
C THR A 143 0.06 6.28 -7.31
N ASN A 144 0.40 6.10 -8.59
CA ASN A 144 0.18 7.10 -9.65
C ASN A 144 -1.29 7.52 -9.77
N VAL A 145 -2.24 6.61 -9.49
CA VAL A 145 -3.67 6.94 -9.49
C VAL A 145 -4.01 7.98 -8.43
N ILE A 146 -3.44 7.84 -7.23
CA ILE A 146 -3.61 8.79 -6.12
C ILE A 146 -2.93 10.12 -6.46
N GLU A 147 -1.70 10.08 -6.98
CA GLU A 147 -0.95 11.27 -7.38
C GLU A 147 -1.66 12.04 -8.50
N SER A 148 -2.28 11.33 -9.44
CA SER A 148 -3.10 11.92 -10.51
C SER A 148 -4.36 12.58 -9.95
N ALA A 149 -5.03 11.96 -8.98
CA ALA A 149 -6.19 12.54 -8.31
C ALA A 149 -5.81 13.81 -7.52
N ASN A 150 -4.74 13.75 -6.74
CA ASN A 150 -4.20 14.91 -6.01
C ASN A 150 -3.81 16.05 -6.96
N SER A 151 -3.19 15.72 -8.10
CA SER A 151 -2.84 16.70 -9.14
C SER A 151 -4.08 17.35 -9.76
N ALA A 152 -5.17 16.61 -9.92
CA ALA A 152 -6.43 17.16 -10.43
C ALA A 152 -7.06 18.13 -9.43
N ILE A 153 -7.09 17.79 -8.13
CA ILE A 153 -7.50 18.69 -7.06
C ILE A 153 -6.66 19.96 -7.10
N ALA A 154 -5.33 19.83 -7.03
CA ALA A 154 -4.41 20.97 -7.04
C ALA A 154 -4.62 21.88 -8.26
N ARG A 155 -4.81 21.30 -9.46
CA ARG A 155 -5.08 22.07 -10.68
C ARG A 155 -6.37 22.86 -10.60
N ARG A 156 -7.45 22.25 -10.10
CA ARG A 156 -8.78 22.89 -10.01
C ARG A 156 -8.81 23.96 -8.92
N THR A 157 -8.06 23.78 -7.84
CA THR A 157 -8.02 24.70 -6.70
C THR A 157 -6.91 25.74 -6.76
N ARG A 158 -6.00 25.70 -7.75
CA ARG A 158 -4.80 26.57 -7.81
C ARG A 158 -5.09 28.08 -7.74
N HIS A 159 -6.26 28.48 -8.23
CA HIS A 159 -6.68 29.89 -8.30
C HIS A 159 -7.57 30.30 -7.14
N VAL A 160 -7.92 29.36 -6.25
CA VAL A 160 -8.68 29.65 -5.03
C VAL A 160 -7.69 30.17 -3.98
N THR A 161 -7.57 31.49 -3.90
CA THR A 161 -6.61 32.17 -3.01
C THR A 161 -7.20 32.50 -1.64
N ARG A 162 -8.54 32.53 -1.50
CA ARG A 162 -9.25 32.85 -0.25
C ARG A 162 -10.10 31.66 0.21
N TRP A 163 -9.57 30.93 1.18
CA TRP A 163 -10.27 29.84 1.85
C TRP A 163 -10.92 30.34 3.14
N SER A 164 -12.25 30.27 3.23
CA SER A 164 -13.03 30.77 4.37
C SER A 164 -13.49 29.66 5.31
N THR A 165 -13.82 28.46 4.81
CA THR A 165 -14.36 27.36 5.62
C THR A 165 -13.81 25.99 5.23
N GLY A 166 -13.90 25.01 6.14
CA GLY A 166 -13.60 23.61 5.84
C GLY A 166 -14.57 23.02 4.80
N ASP A 167 -15.86 23.36 4.89
CA ASP A 167 -16.89 22.98 3.91
C ASP A 167 -16.54 23.46 2.49
N GLN A 168 -16.04 24.69 2.35
CA GLN A 168 -15.58 25.20 1.06
C GLN A 168 -14.46 24.32 0.49
N ARG A 169 -13.46 23.95 1.31
CA ARG A 169 -12.36 23.05 0.89
C ARG A 169 -12.85 21.67 0.49
N LEU A 170 -13.80 21.11 1.23
CA LEU A 170 -14.40 19.81 0.94
C LEU A 170 -15.16 19.84 -0.39
N ARG A 171 -15.99 20.85 -0.63
CA ARG A 171 -16.75 20.98 -1.88
C ARG A 171 -15.84 21.15 -3.10
N TRP A 172 -14.80 21.97 -3.00
CA TRP A 172 -13.83 22.13 -4.08
C TRP A 172 -13.06 20.83 -4.37
N SER A 173 -12.64 20.12 -3.33
CA SER A 173 -11.98 18.82 -3.48
C SER A 173 -12.92 17.78 -4.10
N ALA A 174 -14.18 17.73 -3.65
CA ALA A 174 -15.20 16.83 -4.19
C ALA A 174 -15.50 17.11 -5.67
N LEU A 175 -15.69 18.39 -6.02
CA LEU A 175 -15.92 18.83 -7.39
C LEU A 175 -14.74 18.46 -8.30
N ALA A 176 -13.51 18.71 -7.84
CA ALA A 176 -12.33 18.41 -8.62
C ALA A 176 -12.17 16.90 -8.87
N LEU A 177 -12.49 16.06 -7.88
CA LEU A 177 -12.46 14.60 -8.03
C LEU A 177 -13.58 14.11 -8.97
N PHE A 178 -14.79 14.65 -8.84
CA PHE A 178 -15.92 14.32 -9.70
C PHE A 178 -15.66 14.69 -11.18
N ASP A 179 -15.03 15.83 -11.43
CA ASP A 179 -14.58 16.25 -12.76
C ASP A 179 -13.45 15.33 -13.29
N ALA A 180 -12.49 14.98 -12.43
CA ALA A 180 -11.35 14.14 -12.80
C ALA A 180 -11.76 12.69 -13.14
N GLU A 181 -12.77 12.16 -12.47
CA GLU A 181 -13.27 10.78 -12.63
C GLU A 181 -13.55 10.43 -14.10
N GLN A 182 -14.10 11.38 -14.87
CA GLN A 182 -14.44 11.21 -16.28
C GLN A 182 -13.23 10.89 -17.17
N SER A 183 -12.04 11.28 -16.73
CA SER A 183 -10.78 11.11 -17.47
C SER A 183 -9.95 9.92 -17.00
N TRP A 184 -10.40 9.18 -15.98
CA TRP A 184 -9.61 8.10 -15.40
C TRP A 184 -9.48 6.91 -16.34
N ARG A 185 -8.25 6.40 -16.42
CA ARG A 185 -7.94 5.21 -17.20
C ARG A 185 -8.33 3.97 -16.41
N ARG A 186 -8.83 2.97 -17.11
CA ARG A 186 -9.04 1.64 -16.53
C ARG A 186 -7.70 1.07 -16.04
N VAL A 187 -7.77 0.24 -15.01
CA VAL A 187 -6.64 -0.57 -14.53
C VAL A 187 -6.03 -1.36 -15.70
N HIS A 188 -4.71 -1.39 -15.77
CA HIS A 188 -4.03 -2.20 -16.77
C HIS A 188 -4.41 -3.67 -16.60
N ASN A 189 -4.80 -4.34 -17.68
CA ASN A 189 -5.35 -5.69 -17.64
C ASN A 189 -6.64 -5.84 -16.82
N TYR A 190 -7.51 -4.82 -16.76
CA TYR A 190 -8.79 -4.87 -16.01
C TYR A 190 -9.68 -6.08 -16.33
N LYS A 191 -9.60 -6.66 -17.54
CA LYS A 191 -10.34 -7.89 -17.90
C LYS A 191 -9.95 -9.11 -17.06
N ARG A 192 -8.79 -9.06 -16.40
CA ARG A 192 -8.26 -10.13 -15.55
C ARG A 192 -8.51 -9.89 -14.06
N LEU A 193 -9.32 -8.92 -13.66
CA LEU A 193 -9.54 -8.59 -12.24
C LEU A 193 -10.07 -9.76 -11.41
N LEU A 194 -10.76 -10.73 -12.01
CA LEU A 194 -11.17 -11.96 -11.33
C LEU A 194 -9.97 -12.78 -10.81
N MET A 195 -8.83 -12.73 -11.50
CA MET A 195 -7.59 -13.36 -11.04
C MET A 195 -7.02 -12.66 -9.81
N LEU A 196 -7.10 -11.33 -9.75
CA LEU A 196 -6.74 -10.57 -8.55
C LEU A 196 -7.66 -10.96 -7.38
N HIS A 197 -8.97 -10.97 -7.60
CA HIS A 197 -9.96 -11.35 -6.59
C HIS A 197 -9.68 -12.75 -6.01
N ARG A 198 -9.51 -13.76 -6.86
CA ARG A 198 -9.15 -15.12 -6.42
C ARG A 198 -7.86 -15.17 -5.61
N ALA A 199 -6.83 -14.44 -6.02
CA ALA A 199 -5.56 -14.39 -5.31
C ALA A 199 -5.72 -13.75 -3.91
N ILE A 200 -6.51 -12.68 -3.79
CA ILE A 200 -6.81 -12.04 -2.50
C ILE A 200 -7.60 -12.99 -1.60
N VAL A 201 -8.68 -13.60 -2.10
CA VAL A 201 -9.50 -14.55 -1.32
C VAL A 201 -8.63 -15.70 -0.79
N ASN A 202 -7.79 -16.30 -1.64
CA ASN A 202 -6.89 -17.37 -1.23
C ASN A 202 -5.89 -16.90 -0.16
N GLU A 203 -5.30 -15.72 -0.34
CA GLU A 203 -4.38 -15.12 0.63
C GLU A 203 -5.04 -14.90 1.99
N VAL A 204 -6.24 -14.32 2.01
CA VAL A 204 -6.99 -14.06 3.25
C VAL A 204 -7.39 -15.37 3.93
N ASN A 205 -7.88 -16.35 3.18
CA ASN A 205 -8.21 -17.67 3.71
C ASN A 205 -6.98 -18.34 4.35
N ASN A 206 -5.82 -18.29 3.70
CA ASN A 206 -4.57 -18.82 4.25
C ASN A 206 -4.18 -18.13 5.55
N ARG A 207 -4.33 -16.79 5.63
CA ARG A 207 -4.04 -16.02 6.85
C ARG A 207 -4.96 -16.39 8.01
N ILE A 208 -6.26 -16.48 7.76
CA ILE A 208 -7.27 -16.87 8.75
C ILE A 208 -6.96 -18.28 9.29
N GLN A 209 -6.69 -19.24 8.42
CA GLN A 209 -6.34 -20.61 8.81
C GLN A 209 -5.04 -20.67 9.64
N ASN A 210 -4.01 -19.93 9.23
CA ASN A 210 -2.72 -19.88 9.94
C ASN A 210 -2.88 -19.29 11.35
N ASN A 211 -3.70 -18.26 11.52
CA ASN A 211 -3.94 -17.64 12.82
C ASN A 211 -4.79 -18.51 13.74
N GLN A 212 -5.78 -19.22 13.22
CA GLN A 212 -6.53 -20.24 13.98
C GLN A 212 -5.58 -21.33 14.49
N THR A 213 -4.69 -21.82 13.63
CA THR A 213 -3.69 -22.83 14.01
C THR A 213 -2.77 -22.34 15.13
N LYS A 214 -2.25 -21.11 15.02
CA LYS A 214 -1.41 -20.49 16.07
C LYS A 214 -2.15 -20.32 17.40
N ALA A 215 -3.42 -19.92 17.36
CA ALA A 215 -4.26 -19.76 18.55
C ALA A 215 -4.54 -21.10 19.26
N ILE A 216 -4.64 -22.20 18.50
CA ILE A 216 -4.78 -23.54 19.05
C ILE A 216 -3.47 -23.95 19.76
N VAL A 217 -2.32 -23.81 19.09
CA VAL A 217 -1.01 -24.19 19.65
C VAL A 217 -0.68 -23.41 20.94
N SER A 218 -1.00 -22.12 21.01
CA SER A 218 -0.75 -21.30 22.21
C SER A 218 -1.59 -21.73 23.42
N ARG A 219 -2.85 -22.14 23.20
CA ARG A 219 -3.73 -22.70 24.25
C ARG A 219 -3.26 -24.04 24.79
N PHE A 220 -2.66 -24.88 23.95
CA PHE A 220 -2.07 -26.15 24.39
C PHE A 220 -0.75 -25.99 25.15
N SER A 221 0.07 -25.00 24.79
CA SER A 221 1.34 -24.70 25.48
C SER A 221 1.15 -24.14 26.90
N THR A 222 0.09 -23.36 27.13
CA THR A 222 -0.24 -22.78 28.44
C THR A 222 -0.83 -23.80 29.42
N ARG A 223 -1.49 -24.86 28.92
CA ARG A 223 -2.11 -25.91 29.74
C ARG A 223 -1.13 -26.97 30.28
N LYS A 224 0.11 -27.02 29.80
CA LYS A 224 1.17 -27.95 30.25
C LYS A 224 2.08 -27.35 31.35
N ARG A 225 1.78 -26.16 31.87
CA ARG A 225 2.56 -25.48 32.93
C ARG A 225 1.83 -25.37 34.28
N THR A 226 0.74 -26.11 34.46
CA THR A 226 0.01 -26.31 35.73
C THR A 226 -0.01 -27.79 36.04
#